data_AF-A0A9W9AEU0-F1
#
_entry.id   AF-A0A9W9AEU0-F1
#
_cell.length_a   1.000
_cell.length_b   1.000
_cell.length_c   1.000
_cell.angle_alpha   90.00
_cell.angle_beta   90.00
_cell.angle_gamma   90.00
#
_symmetry.space_group_name_H-M   'P 1'
#
loop_
_entity.id
_entity.type
_entity.pdbx_description
1 polymer ?
#
loop_
_entity_poly.entity_id
_entity_poly.type
_entity_poly.pdbx_seq_one_letter_code
_entity_poly.pdbx_strand_id
1 'polypeptide(L)'
;MSTILRRTATAAQNASRTHFFSTSVAARKDLVQDLYLKEIKGYKVPPTPKDAHVGVVKSYSLPPAPKAPSLPFDIASELAAYDASEPASAFQSVPQSSSVTEETVSGADAYLSFLEQDLPKPEAHHH
;
A
#
# COMPACT_ATOMS: atom_id res chain seq x y z
N MET A 1 -65.56 57.02 -64.94
CA MET A 1 -66.52 56.08 -64.31
C MET A 1 -65.91 54.70 -64.00
N SER A 2 -64.88 54.23 -64.71
CA SER A 2 -64.32 52.87 -64.56
C SER A 2 -63.36 52.65 -63.38
N THR A 3 -62.67 53.69 -62.92
CA THR A 3 -61.67 53.60 -61.83
C THR A 3 -62.31 53.45 -60.45
N ILE A 4 -63.50 54.01 -60.26
CA ILE A 4 -64.26 53.95 -59.00
C ILE A 4 -64.78 52.52 -58.78
N LEU A 5 -65.38 51.91 -59.81
CA LEU A 5 -65.87 50.52 -59.78
C LEU A 5 -64.75 49.50 -59.52
N ARG A 6 -63.56 49.73 -60.08
CA ARG A 6 -62.40 48.84 -59.85
C ARG A 6 -61.91 48.91 -58.40
N ARG A 7 -61.94 50.11 -57.80
CA ARG A 7 -61.49 50.33 -56.42
C ARG A 7 -62.47 49.76 -55.39
N THR A 8 -63.78 49.87 -55.65
CA THR A 8 -64.81 49.28 -54.78
C THR A 8 -64.81 47.76 -54.83
N ALA A 9 -64.59 47.15 -56.01
CA ALA A 9 -64.48 45.70 -56.14
C ALA A 9 -63.28 45.13 -55.36
N THR A 10 -62.11 45.78 -55.46
CA THR A 10 -60.92 45.34 -54.71
C THR A 10 -61.07 45.49 -53.18
N ALA A 11 -61.77 46.53 -52.73
CA ALA A 11 -62.02 46.74 -51.30
C ALA A 11 -62.97 45.68 -50.72
N ALA A 12 -64.05 45.35 -51.45
CA ALA A 12 -65.00 44.31 -51.03
C ALA A 12 -64.35 42.91 -50.98
N GLN A 13 -63.48 42.58 -51.94
CA GLN A 13 -62.76 41.30 -51.96
C GLN A 13 -61.77 41.15 -50.80
N ASN A 14 -61.12 42.25 -50.37
CA ASN A 14 -60.22 42.22 -49.23
C ASN A 14 -60.97 42.10 -47.89
N ALA A 15 -62.12 42.78 -47.73
CA ALA A 15 -62.95 42.68 -46.53
C ALA A 15 -63.58 41.27 -46.37
N SER A 16 -63.94 40.61 -47.47
CA SER A 16 -64.41 39.21 -47.42
C SER A 16 -63.29 38.24 -46.99
N ARG A 17 -62.03 38.53 -47.37
CA ARG A 17 -60.87 37.69 -47.03
C ARG A 17 -60.38 37.83 -45.59
N THR A 18 -60.71 38.91 -44.90
CA THR A 18 -60.29 39.14 -43.49
C THR A 18 -61.15 38.41 -42.46
N HIS A 19 -62.30 37.86 -42.85
CA HIS A 19 -63.17 37.08 -41.95
C HIS A 19 -62.94 35.57 -42.00
N PHE A 20 -61.90 35.10 -42.70
CA PHE A 20 -61.50 33.70 -42.66
C PHE A 20 -60.66 33.43 -41.41
N PHE A 21 -61.31 32.98 -40.34
CA PHE A 21 -60.61 32.31 -39.25
C PHE A 21 -59.96 31.04 -39.81
N SER A 22 -58.63 31.03 -39.88
CA SER A 22 -57.87 29.84 -40.27
C SER A 22 -58.12 28.73 -39.25
N THR A 23 -58.88 27.71 -39.65
CA THR A 23 -59.19 26.54 -38.82
C THR A 23 -58.08 25.49 -38.84
N SER A 24 -57.01 25.72 -39.61
CA SER A 24 -55.89 24.78 -39.68
C SER A 24 -55.10 24.76 -38.37
N VAL A 25 -54.83 23.55 -37.87
CA VAL A 25 -54.03 23.32 -36.64
C VAL A 25 -52.66 24.01 -36.73
N ALA A 26 -52.07 24.10 -37.92
CA ALA A 26 -50.80 24.79 -38.15
C ALA A 26 -50.84 26.31 -37.87
N ALA A 27 -52.02 26.94 -37.95
CA ALA A 27 -52.19 28.36 -37.62
C ALA A 27 -52.41 28.59 -36.11
N ARG A 28 -52.80 27.56 -35.35
CA ARG A 28 -52.90 27.61 -33.88
C ARG A 28 -51.57 27.16 -33.30
N LYS A 29 -50.72 28.12 -32.93
CA LYS A 29 -49.48 27.82 -32.20
C LYS A 29 -49.81 27.16 -30.87
N ASP A 30 -49.23 25.99 -30.62
CA ASP A 30 -49.31 25.31 -29.33
C ASP A 30 -48.33 25.99 -28.37
N LEU A 31 -48.88 26.84 -27.50
CA LEU A 31 -48.10 27.63 -26.55
C LEU A 31 -47.34 26.76 -25.54
N VAL A 32 -47.87 25.58 -25.21
CA VAL A 32 -47.23 24.67 -24.26
C VAL A 32 -46.01 24.03 -24.91
N GLN A 33 -46.17 23.57 -26.15
CA GLN A 33 -45.06 23.00 -26.93
C GLN A 33 -43.98 24.05 -27.20
N ASP A 34 -44.37 25.26 -27.58
CA ASP A 34 -43.44 26.35 -27.88
C ASP A 34 -42.66 26.80 -26.63
N LEU A 35 -43.31 26.85 -25.46
CA LEU A 35 -42.66 27.15 -24.18
C LEU A 35 -41.64 26.07 -23.82
N TYR A 36 -42.04 24.80 -23.88
CA TYR A 36 -41.17 23.65 -23.60
C TYR A 36 -39.91 23.65 -24.49
N LEU A 37 -40.09 23.85 -25.80
CA LEU A 37 -38.97 23.92 -26.74
C LEU A 37 -38.07 25.13 -26.49
N LYS A 38 -38.62 26.26 -26.03
CA LYS A 38 -37.84 27.44 -25.62
C LYS A 38 -36.98 27.17 -24.40
N GLU A 39 -37.54 26.51 -23.39
CA GLU A 39 -36.82 26.17 -22.16
C GLU A 39 -35.69 25.17 -22.43
N ILE A 40 -35.94 24.12 -23.23
CA ILE A 40 -34.90 23.17 -23.62
C ILE A 40 -33.77 23.86 -24.39
N LYS A 41 -34.11 24.68 -25.39
CA LYS A 41 -33.10 25.37 -26.21
C LYS A 41 -32.35 26.45 -25.43
N GLY A 42 -33.01 27.08 -24.46
CA GLY A 42 -32.43 28.08 -23.57
C GLY A 42 -31.65 27.49 -22.39
N TYR A 43 -31.78 26.18 -22.14
CA TYR A 43 -31.10 25.54 -21.02
C TYR A 43 -29.59 25.52 -21.26
N LYS A 44 -28.87 26.22 -20.39
CA LYS A 44 -27.41 26.15 -20.33
C LYS A 44 -27.03 25.21 -19.19
N VAL A 45 -26.36 24.10 -19.54
CA VAL A 45 -25.88 23.13 -18.56
C VAL A 45 -25.00 23.86 -17.55
N PRO A 46 -25.27 23.73 -16.23
CA PRO A 46 -24.41 24.32 -15.23
C PRO A 46 -22.97 23.81 -15.42
N PRO A 47 -21.96 24.68 -15.31
CA PRO A 47 -20.57 24.27 -15.51
C PRO A 47 -20.24 23.16 -14.53
N THR A 48 -19.70 22.06 -15.04
CA THR A 48 -19.23 20.97 -14.20
C THR A 48 -18.14 21.54 -13.27
N PRO A 49 -18.30 21.41 -11.94
CA PRO A 49 -17.29 21.90 -11.02
C PRO A 49 -15.99 21.14 -11.33
N LYS A 50 -14.88 21.87 -11.42
CA LYS A 50 -13.55 21.28 -11.69
C LYS A 50 -13.19 20.21 -10.65
N ASP A 51 -13.78 20.34 -9.46
CA ASP A 51 -13.63 19.45 -8.32
C ASP A 51 -14.77 18.42 -8.19
N ALA A 52 -15.49 18.10 -9.27
CA ALA A 52 -16.54 17.05 -9.25
C ALA A 52 -16.04 15.67 -8.78
N HIS A 53 -14.73 15.46 -8.74
CA HIS A 53 -14.07 14.25 -8.26
C HIS A 53 -13.80 14.28 -6.74
N VAL A 54 -13.80 15.46 -6.10
CA VAL A 54 -13.54 15.64 -4.67
C VAL A 54 -14.80 15.25 -3.90
N GLY A 55 -14.82 14.04 -3.36
CA GLY A 55 -15.93 13.50 -2.56
C GLY A 55 -16.64 12.29 -3.18
N VAL A 56 -16.47 12.04 -4.48
CA VAL A 56 -16.94 10.80 -5.13
C VAL A 56 -15.88 9.69 -5.01
N VAL A 57 -14.59 10.06 -5.00
CA VAL A 57 -13.47 9.12 -4.91
C VAL A 57 -12.71 9.34 -3.61
N LYS A 58 -12.36 8.26 -2.91
CA LYS A 58 -11.47 8.31 -1.75
C LYS A 58 -10.10 8.83 -2.20
N SER A 59 -9.57 9.84 -1.49
CA SER A 59 -8.24 10.38 -1.78
C SER A 59 -7.17 9.34 -1.47
N TYR A 60 -6.42 8.92 -2.49
CA TYR A 60 -5.28 8.03 -2.34
C TYR A 60 -3.99 8.85 -2.22
N SER A 61 -3.37 8.84 -1.05
CA SER A 61 -2.00 9.31 -0.86
C SER A 61 -1.06 8.11 -0.76
N LEU A 62 0.11 8.21 -1.38
CA LEU A 62 1.17 7.22 -1.20
C LEU A 62 1.56 7.17 0.29
N PRO A 63 1.66 5.97 0.89
CA PRO A 63 2.19 5.86 2.24
C PRO A 63 3.62 6.39 2.27
N PRO A 64 4.05 7.03 3.37
CA PRO A 64 5.43 7.46 3.52
C PRO A 64 6.38 6.26 3.39
N ALA A 65 7.59 6.52 2.86
CA ALA A 65 8.60 5.49 2.69
C ALA A 65 8.84 4.75 4.03
N PRO A 66 8.95 3.41 4.01
CA PRO A 66 9.15 2.65 5.24
C PRO A 66 10.44 3.10 5.90
N LYS A 67 10.34 3.57 7.15
CA LYS A 67 11.51 3.85 7.97
C LYS A 67 12.18 2.51 8.27
N ALA A 68 13.47 2.40 7.96
CA ALA A 68 14.24 1.22 8.34
C ALA A 68 14.10 1.00 9.85
N PRO A 69 13.89 -0.25 10.31
CA PRO A 69 13.79 -0.53 11.73
C PRO A 69 15.08 -0.07 12.41
N SER A 70 14.98 0.87 13.36
CA SER A 70 16.13 1.16 14.20
C SER A 70 16.29 0.00 15.15
N LEU A 71 17.51 -0.54 15.23
CA LEU A 71 17.84 -1.55 16.20
C LEU A 71 17.58 -0.95 17.60
N PRO A 72 16.85 -1.66 18.48
CA PRO A 72 16.41 -1.11 19.76
C PRO A 72 17.55 -0.94 20.77
N PHE A 73 18.73 -1.52 20.51
CA PHE A 73 19.88 -1.55 21.41
C PHE A 73 21.20 -1.36 20.66
N ASP A 74 22.21 -0.88 21.39
CA ASP A 74 23.58 -0.72 20.89
C ASP A 74 24.28 -2.09 20.81
N ILE A 75 24.07 -2.78 19.69
CA ILE A 75 24.63 -4.12 19.42
C ILE A 75 26.16 -4.11 19.52
N ALA A 76 26.82 -2.97 19.28
CA ALA A 76 28.28 -2.91 19.40
C ALA A 76 28.75 -3.18 20.85
N SER A 77 28.01 -2.67 21.84
CA SER A 77 28.33 -2.89 23.26
C SER A 77 28.06 -4.32 23.71
N GLU A 78 26.97 -4.93 23.24
CA GLU A 78 26.60 -6.32 23.54
C GLU A 78 27.55 -7.31 22.85
N LEU A 79 27.99 -7.03 21.63
CA LEU A 79 28.97 -7.84 20.92
C LEU A 79 30.33 -7.80 21.62
N ALA A 80 30.77 -6.61 22.06
CA ALA A 80 32.01 -6.47 22.83
C ALA A 80 31.93 -7.22 24.18
N ALA A 81 30.77 -7.22 24.85
CA ALA A 81 30.57 -7.99 26.08
C ALA A 81 30.55 -9.50 25.83
N TYR A 82 30.01 -9.94 24.69
CA TYR A 82 30.01 -11.35 24.29
C TYR A 82 31.42 -11.83 23.93
N ASP A 83 32.18 -11.04 23.17
CA ASP A 83 33.57 -11.33 22.82
C ASP A 83 34.48 -11.37 24.05
N ALA A 84 34.21 -10.54 25.07
CA ALA A 84 34.93 -10.54 26.34
C ALA A 84 34.52 -11.68 27.28
N SER A 85 33.37 -12.33 27.03
CA SER A 85 32.88 -13.44 27.84
C SER A 85 33.49 -14.76 27.36
N GLU A 86 34.71 -15.05 27.80
CA GLU A 86 35.25 -16.41 27.66
C GLU A 86 34.37 -17.42 28.43
N PRO A 87 34.09 -18.60 27.86
CA PRO A 87 33.34 -19.64 28.56
C PRO A 87 34.14 -20.10 29.78
N ALA A 88 33.52 -20.03 30.96
CA ALA A 88 34.10 -20.55 32.20
C ALA A 88 34.43 -22.03 32.04
N SER A 89 35.70 -22.30 31.72
CA SER A 89 36.29 -23.62 31.83
C SER A 89 36.23 -23.98 33.32
N ALA A 90 35.45 -24.99 33.68
CA ALA A 90 35.19 -25.40 35.07
C ALA A 90 36.42 -26.03 35.76
N PHE A 91 37.52 -25.28 35.86
CA PHE A 91 38.73 -25.65 36.61
C PHE A 91 39.21 -24.44 37.41
N GLN A 92 38.42 -24.06 38.42
CA GLN A 92 38.88 -23.08 39.41
C GLN A 92 39.72 -23.78 40.49
N SER A 93 40.85 -23.15 40.76
CA SER A 93 41.99 -23.58 41.56
C SER A 93 41.73 -23.75 43.08
N VAL A 94 42.49 -24.71 43.61
CA VAL A 94 42.62 -25.28 44.97
C VAL A 94 42.77 -24.26 46.13
N PRO A 95 42.48 -24.67 47.39
CA PRO A 95 43.45 -24.49 48.46
C PRO A 95 43.91 -25.83 49.04
N GLN A 96 45.23 -26.01 49.08
CA GLN A 96 45.91 -27.13 49.72
C GLN A 96 45.47 -27.27 51.18
N SER A 97 45.08 -28.50 51.57
CA SER A 97 45.11 -28.96 52.95
C SER A 97 45.82 -30.31 52.95
N SER A 98 46.83 -30.38 53.79
CA SER A 98 47.74 -31.50 54.01
C SER A 98 47.02 -32.79 54.41
N SER A 99 47.20 -33.86 53.63
CA SER A 99 47.33 -35.23 54.12
C SER A 99 47.85 -36.14 53.00
N VAL A 100 49.09 -36.59 53.16
CA VAL A 100 49.66 -37.73 52.43
C VAL A 100 48.93 -38.99 52.88
N THR A 101 48.30 -39.71 51.95
CA THR A 101 48.11 -41.18 51.97
C THR A 101 47.45 -41.61 50.66
N GLU A 102 48.24 -42.29 49.83
CA GLU A 102 47.93 -43.45 48.97
C GLU A 102 46.59 -43.54 48.20
N GLU A 103 46.72 -43.93 46.93
CA GLU A 103 45.69 -44.52 46.05
C GLU A 103 44.56 -43.63 45.52
N THR A 104 44.88 -42.79 44.54
CA THR A 104 43.99 -42.60 43.38
C THR A 104 44.84 -42.48 42.10
N VAL A 105 45.37 -43.59 41.60
CA VAL A 105 45.89 -43.62 40.22
C VAL A 105 44.66 -43.59 39.31
N SER A 106 44.19 -42.38 39.01
CA SER A 106 43.11 -42.14 38.05
C SER A 106 43.54 -42.67 36.69
N GLY A 107 42.62 -43.31 35.97
CA GLY A 107 42.91 -44.21 34.85
C GLY A 107 43.77 -43.61 33.72
N ALA A 108 43.82 -42.29 33.57
CA ALA A 108 44.70 -41.64 32.60
C ALA A 108 46.18 -41.70 32.98
N ASP A 109 46.51 -41.44 34.25
CA ASP A 109 47.90 -41.45 34.73
C ASP A 109 48.45 -42.88 34.80
N ALA A 110 47.59 -43.85 35.16
CA ALA A 110 47.91 -45.28 35.09
C ALA A 110 48.20 -45.75 33.66
N TYR A 111 47.41 -45.25 32.70
CA TYR A 111 47.53 -45.63 31.30
C TYR A 111 48.78 -45.05 30.65
N LEU A 112 49.12 -43.80 30.95
CA LEU A 112 50.37 -43.20 30.47
C LEU A 112 51.59 -43.91 31.05
N SER A 113 51.59 -44.24 32.35
CA SER A 113 52.74 -44.97 32.93
C SER A 113 52.90 -46.37 32.34
N PHE A 114 51.80 -47.04 31.99
CA PHE A 114 51.84 -48.35 31.33
C PHE A 114 52.40 -48.26 29.91
N LEU A 115 52.05 -47.22 29.14
CA LEU A 115 52.59 -47.02 27.79
C LEU A 115 54.07 -46.62 27.79
N GLU A 116 54.54 -45.94 28.83
CA GLU A 116 55.94 -45.54 28.97
C GLU A 116 56.85 -46.67 29.48
N GLN A 117 56.29 -47.77 30.00
CA GLN A 117 57.08 -48.92 30.41
C GLN A 117 57.62 -49.67 29.18
N ASP A 118 58.95 -49.65 29.01
CA ASP A 118 59.65 -50.42 27.98
C ASP A 118 59.37 -51.93 28.12
N LEU A 119 59.13 -52.60 27.00
CA LEU A 119 58.99 -54.06 26.93
C LEU A 119 60.24 -54.74 27.52
N PRO A 120 60.09 -55.80 28.33
CA PRO A 120 61.25 -56.49 28.91
C PRO A 120 62.17 -56.99 27.79
N LYS A 121 63.45 -56.65 27.89
CA LYS A 121 64.47 -57.09 26.93
C LYS A 121 64.47 -58.62 26.89
N PRO A 122 64.43 -59.27 25.70
CA PRO A 122 64.47 -60.72 25.63
C PRO A 122 65.80 -61.19 26.22
N GLU A 123 65.75 -61.95 27.32
CA GLU A 123 66.92 -62.60 27.88
C GLU A 123 67.41 -63.64 26.86
N ALA A 124 68.55 -63.37 26.23
CA ALA A 124 69.25 -64.35 25.41
C ALA A 124 69.81 -65.42 26.36
N HIS A 125 69.08 -66.51 26.56
CA HIS A 125 69.62 -67.71 27.22
C HIS A 125 70.67 -68.35 26.30
N HIS A 126 71.88 -67.83 26.31
CA HIS A 126 73.06 -68.51 25.78
C HIS A 126 73.69 -69.34 26.91
N HIS A 127 73.42 -70.63 26.89
CA HIS A 127 74.26 -71.68 27.48
C HIS A 127 74.67 -72.66 26.39
#